data_AF-A0A845D3K5-F1
#
_entry.id   AF-A0A845D3K5-F1
#
_cell.length_a   1.000
_cell.length_b   1.000
_cell.length_c   1.000
_cell.angle_alpha   90.00
_cell.angle_beta   90.00
_cell.angle_gamma   90.00
#
_symmetry.space_group_name_H-M   'P 1'
#
loop_
_entity.id
_entity.type
_entity.pdbx_description
1 polymer ?
#
loop_
_entity_poly.entity_id
_entity_poly.type
_entity_poly.pdbx_seq_one_letter_code
_entity_poly.pdbx_strand_id
1 'polypeptide(L)'
;MASRLSTVIAAAPETDLAVVVAMAAQFESYILKGQVYRTVVVPTPGDQRGAGERPVQSSGGDVLARLHKLAAQAGSLSPEQNQALAEAKSQIDTATGRLPSHYQALLLREARARLNSLNWFLDDCNENRRECRVQYPFEIRNRQRIAEIHKALDAASADAVATQVASIDQRLQSMLTSGDFIWESSVAHVYPSQEYWYLYGLPAGPDP
;
A
#
# COMPACT_ATOMS: atom_id res chain seq x y z
N MET A 1 27.69 -2.31 8.22
CA MET A 1 26.55 -2.44 9.16
C MET A 1 25.57 -1.29 8.93
N ALA A 2 24.71 -1.41 7.91
CA ALA A 2 23.59 -0.50 7.70
C ALA A 2 22.37 -1.11 8.41
N SER A 3 22.23 -0.78 9.69
CA SER A 3 21.13 -1.27 10.53
C SER A 3 19.92 -0.35 10.34
N ARG A 4 18.81 -0.94 9.89
CA ARG A 4 17.42 -0.44 9.89
C ARG A 4 17.04 0.62 8.85
N LEU A 5 16.97 0.22 7.59
CA LEU A 5 15.97 0.78 6.68
C LEU A 5 14.62 0.08 6.96
N SER A 6 13.83 0.71 7.84
CA SER A 6 12.38 0.61 8.03
C SER A 6 11.66 -0.76 8.02
N THR A 7 11.22 -1.18 9.22
CA THR A 7 10.39 -2.35 9.57
C THR A 7 8.88 -2.22 9.25
N VAL A 8 8.45 -1.30 8.38
CA VAL A 8 7.00 -1.00 8.22
C VAL A 8 6.40 -1.61 6.94
N ILE A 9 7.14 -2.41 6.17
CA ILE A 9 6.62 -2.98 4.90
C ILE A 9 6.60 -4.51 4.85
N ALA A 10 7.45 -5.22 5.62
CA ALA A 10 7.20 -6.63 5.93
C ALA A 10 6.43 -6.79 7.23
N ALA A 11 5.20 -6.28 7.26
CA ALA A 11 4.22 -6.94 8.12
C ALA A 11 4.19 -8.41 7.71
N ALA A 12 4.29 -9.31 8.70
CA ALA A 12 4.18 -10.74 8.48
C ALA A 12 2.80 -11.04 7.84
N PRO A 13 2.67 -12.06 6.98
CA PRO A 13 1.41 -12.36 6.29
C PRO A 13 0.20 -12.45 7.23
N GLU A 14 0.40 -12.93 8.46
CA GLU A 14 -0.61 -12.99 9.52
C GLU A 14 -1.14 -11.61 9.91
N THR A 15 -0.26 -10.62 9.97
CA THR A 15 -0.63 -9.23 10.29
C THR A 15 -1.40 -8.60 9.14
N ASP A 16 -1.01 -8.84 7.89
CA ASP A 16 -1.79 -8.35 6.74
C ASP A 16 -3.17 -8.99 6.70
N LEU A 17 -3.25 -10.30 6.93
CA LEU A 17 -4.50 -11.03 6.99
C LEU A 17 -5.40 -10.48 8.10
N ALA A 18 -4.87 -10.26 9.31
CA ALA A 18 -5.63 -9.68 10.42
C ALA A 18 -6.21 -8.30 10.07
N VAL A 19 -5.44 -7.44 9.41
CA VAL A 19 -5.92 -6.12 8.94
C VAL A 19 -7.00 -6.27 7.87
N VAL A 20 -6.80 -7.16 6.89
CA VAL A 20 -7.77 -7.40 5.81
C VAL A 20 -9.08 -7.94 6.37
N VAL A 21 -9.04 -8.92 7.26
CA VAL A 21 -10.22 -9.50 7.93
C VAL A 21 -10.96 -8.43 8.75
N ALA A 22 -10.24 -7.66 9.57
CA ALA A 22 -10.84 -6.61 10.40
C ALA A 22 -11.48 -5.51 9.54
N MET A 23 -10.91 -5.21 8.38
CA MET A 23 -11.44 -4.21 7.46
C MET A 23 -12.61 -4.75 6.64
N ALA A 24 -12.56 -6.01 6.20
CA ALA A 24 -13.63 -6.70 5.47
C ALA A 24 -14.95 -6.71 6.26
N ALA A 25 -14.88 -7.03 7.57
CA ALA A 25 -16.03 -7.07 8.46
C ALA A 25 -16.82 -5.75 8.56
N GLN A 26 -16.20 -4.62 8.19
CA GLN A 26 -16.80 -3.29 8.24
C GLN A 26 -16.76 -2.54 6.90
N PHE A 27 -16.42 -3.24 5.81
CA PHE A 27 -16.08 -2.62 4.52
C PHE A 27 -17.27 -1.90 3.89
N GLU A 28 -18.47 -2.48 3.94
CA GLU A 28 -19.69 -1.85 3.42
C GLU A 28 -19.96 -0.51 4.15
N SER A 29 -19.89 -0.50 5.49
CA SER A 29 -20.05 0.73 6.27
C SER A 29 -18.94 1.76 6.01
N TYR A 30 -17.73 1.30 5.70
CA TYR A 30 -16.58 2.15 5.36
C TYR A 30 -16.81 2.85 4.01
N ILE A 31 -17.25 2.11 3.00
CA ILE A 31 -17.60 2.65 1.68
C ILE A 31 -18.74 3.68 1.82
N LEU A 32 -19.81 3.35 2.54
CA LEU A 32 -20.96 4.24 2.74
C LEU A 32 -20.59 5.56 3.42
N LYS A 33 -19.78 5.50 4.48
CA LYS A 33 -19.31 6.71 5.18
C LYS A 33 -18.42 7.57 4.29
N GLY A 34 -17.79 6.98 3.28
CA GLY A 34 -16.96 7.68 2.32
C GLY A 34 -15.84 8.45 3.00
N GLN A 35 -15.17 7.89 4.01
CA GLN A 35 -13.95 8.45 4.62
C GLN A 35 -12.74 7.69 4.08
N VAL A 36 -11.66 8.36 3.65
CA VAL A 36 -10.49 7.68 3.05
C VAL A 36 -9.86 6.72 4.06
N TYR A 37 -9.65 7.20 5.27
CA TYR A 37 -9.00 6.44 6.34
C TYR A 37 -10.00 5.96 7.37
N ARG A 38 -9.76 4.75 7.89
CA ARG A 38 -10.50 4.16 8.99
C ARG A 38 -9.55 3.45 9.93
N THR A 39 -9.77 3.62 11.23
CA THR A 39 -9.07 2.82 12.23
C THR A 39 -9.78 1.50 12.41
N VAL A 40 -9.04 0.40 12.24
CA VAL A 40 -9.49 -0.96 12.52
C VAL A 40 -8.71 -1.50 13.71
N VAL A 41 -9.35 -2.30 14.55
CA VAL A 41 -8.69 -2.96 15.66
C VAL A 41 -8.26 -4.34 15.19
N VAL A 42 -6.97 -4.64 15.29
CA VAL A 42 -6.42 -5.95 14.90
C VAL A 42 -5.88 -6.70 16.09
N PRO A 43 -6.12 -8.02 16.18
CA PRO A 43 -5.41 -8.87 17.12
C PRO A 43 -3.91 -8.85 16.79
N THR A 44 -3.07 -8.60 17.79
CA THR A 44 -1.63 -8.81 17.68
C THR A 44 -1.28 -10.16 18.28
N PRO A 45 -0.51 -11.02 17.57
CA PRO A 45 0.10 -12.19 18.18
C PRO A 45 0.88 -11.74 19.40
N GLY A 46 0.57 -12.31 20.57
CA GLY A 46 1.14 -11.85 21.83
C GLY A 46 2.66 -12.00 21.85
N ASP A 47 3.37 -10.89 21.95
CA ASP A 47 4.67 -10.85 22.61
C ASP A 47 4.48 -11.06 24.13
N GLN A 48 5.58 -11.11 24.90
CA GLN A 48 5.65 -11.59 26.30
C GLN A 48 4.70 -10.89 27.33
N ARG A 49 3.80 -10.01 26.90
CA ARG A 49 2.78 -9.33 27.70
C ARG A 49 1.33 -9.77 27.41
N GLY A 50 1.12 -10.80 26.57
CA GLY A 50 -0.20 -11.39 26.30
C GLY A 50 -0.79 -10.97 24.95
N ALA A 51 -1.86 -11.66 24.53
CA ALA A 51 -2.61 -11.30 23.33
C ALA A 51 -3.22 -9.90 23.50
N GLY A 52 -2.90 -8.99 22.59
CA GLY A 52 -3.34 -7.61 22.61
C GLY A 52 -4.14 -7.22 21.37
N GLU A 53 -4.83 -6.08 21.46
CA GLU A 53 -5.48 -5.43 20.34
C GLU A 53 -4.73 -4.14 19.99
N ARG A 54 -4.49 -3.91 18.69
CA ARG A 54 -3.82 -2.69 18.21
C ARG A 54 -4.73 -1.92 17.26
N PRO A 55 -4.92 -0.60 17.44
CA PRO A 55 -5.53 0.24 16.42
C PRO A 55 -4.57 0.40 15.23
N VAL A 56 -5.06 0.12 14.03
CA VAL A 56 -4.35 0.29 12.76
C VAL A 56 -5.17 1.19 11.86
N GLN A 57 -4.56 2.28 11.38
CA GLN A 57 -5.16 3.09 10.33
C GLN A 57 -5.06 2.35 8.99
N SER A 58 -6.18 2.22 8.29
CA SER A 58 -6.31 1.52 7.01
C SER A 58 -7.14 2.35 6.04
N SER A 59 -7.10 1.99 4.76
CA SER A 59 -7.79 2.63 3.64
C SER A 59 -8.10 1.59 2.54
N GLY A 60 -8.83 1.97 1.50
CA GLY A 60 -9.13 1.08 0.37
C GLY A 60 -7.86 0.64 -0.34
N GLY A 61 -6.94 1.57 -0.60
CA GLY A 61 -5.63 1.25 -1.18
C GLY A 61 -4.76 0.39 -0.27
N ASP A 62 -4.87 0.54 1.06
CA ASP A 62 -4.18 -0.37 2.01
C ASP A 62 -4.70 -1.80 1.92
N VAL A 63 -6.01 -1.99 1.82
CA VAL A 63 -6.62 -3.31 1.65
C VAL A 63 -6.18 -3.93 0.32
N LEU A 64 -6.23 -3.18 -0.78
CA LEU A 64 -5.81 -3.66 -2.09
C LEU A 64 -4.33 -4.07 -2.10
N ALA A 65 -3.43 -3.26 -1.51
CA ALA A 65 -2.01 -3.60 -1.39
C ALA A 65 -1.75 -4.85 -0.55
N ARG A 66 -2.49 -5.03 0.55
CA ARG A 66 -2.38 -6.24 1.38
C ARG A 66 -2.92 -7.48 0.68
N LEU A 67 -4.04 -7.36 -0.03
CA LEU A 67 -4.59 -8.46 -0.85
C LEU A 67 -3.60 -8.89 -1.94
N HIS A 68 -2.97 -7.95 -2.65
CA HIS A 68 -1.94 -8.24 -3.64
C HIS A 68 -0.76 -9.00 -3.02
N LYS A 69 -0.26 -8.53 -1.89
CA LYS A 69 0.85 -9.18 -1.17
C LYS A 69 0.47 -10.58 -0.68
N LEU A 70 -0.69 -10.74 -0.06
CA LEU A 70 -1.19 -12.02 0.44
C LEU A 70 -1.42 -13.03 -0.69
N ALA A 71 -1.89 -12.60 -1.86
CA ALA A 71 -2.07 -13.47 -3.02
C ALA A 71 -0.73 -14.06 -3.50
N ALA A 72 0.32 -13.24 -3.56
CA ALA A 72 1.66 -13.70 -3.92
C ALA A 72 2.29 -14.62 -2.85
N GLN A 73 1.83 -14.51 -1.60
CA GLN A 73 2.32 -15.28 -0.45
C GLN A 73 1.40 -16.46 -0.06
N ALA A 74 0.39 -16.78 -0.88
CA ALA A 74 -0.61 -17.81 -0.55
C ALA A 74 -0.03 -19.18 -0.18
N GLY A 75 1.12 -19.55 -0.77
CA GLY A 75 1.83 -20.80 -0.45
C GLY A 75 2.48 -20.84 0.94
N SER A 76 2.57 -19.69 1.62
CA SER A 76 3.08 -19.59 3.00
C SER A 76 1.97 -19.51 4.05
N LEU A 77 0.71 -19.39 3.63
CA LEU A 77 -0.45 -19.33 4.53
C LEU A 77 -0.92 -20.75 4.90
N SER A 78 -1.35 -20.92 6.15
CA SER A 78 -2.03 -22.14 6.59
C SER A 78 -3.38 -22.32 5.87
N PRO A 79 -3.97 -23.53 5.86
CA PRO A 79 -5.31 -23.75 5.31
C PRO A 79 -6.38 -22.82 5.93
N GLU A 80 -6.33 -22.61 7.25
CA GLU A 80 -7.24 -21.72 7.98
C GLU A 80 -7.05 -20.26 7.58
N GLN A 81 -5.80 -19.83 7.39
CA GLN A 81 -5.48 -18.48 6.92
C GLN A 81 -5.95 -18.24 5.49
N ASN A 82 -5.77 -19.22 4.61
CA ASN A 82 -6.28 -19.17 3.24
C ASN A 82 -7.81 -19.10 3.20
N GLN A 83 -8.50 -19.85 4.06
CA GLN A 83 -9.95 -19.77 4.19
C GLN A 83 -10.38 -18.38 4.68
N ALA A 84 -9.75 -17.84 5.72
CA ALA A 84 -10.06 -16.50 6.24
C ALA A 84 -9.83 -15.41 5.18
N LEU A 85 -8.77 -15.54 4.37
CA LEU A 85 -8.50 -14.64 3.25
C LEU A 85 -9.59 -14.70 2.18
N ALA A 86 -10.03 -15.90 1.82
CA ALA A 86 -11.10 -16.10 0.84
C ALA A 86 -12.44 -15.51 1.32
N GLU A 87 -12.78 -15.72 2.59
CA GLU A 87 -13.97 -15.13 3.22
C GLU A 87 -13.91 -13.60 3.24
N ALA A 88 -12.76 -13.02 3.66
CA ALA A 88 -12.57 -11.58 3.67
C ALA A 88 -12.66 -10.97 2.26
N LYS A 89 -12.07 -11.63 1.26
CA LYS A 89 -12.17 -11.21 -0.14
C LYS A 89 -13.63 -11.25 -0.62
N SER A 90 -14.38 -12.31 -0.30
CA SER A 90 -15.79 -12.42 -0.67
C SER A 90 -16.65 -11.31 -0.06
N GLN A 91 -16.40 -10.92 1.20
CA GLN A 91 -17.09 -9.80 1.85
C GLN A 91 -16.79 -8.46 1.16
N ILE A 92 -15.52 -8.22 0.81
CA ILE A 92 -15.09 -7.02 0.08
C ILE A 92 -15.74 -6.97 -1.31
N ASP A 93 -15.69 -8.08 -2.07
CA ASP A 93 -16.30 -8.18 -3.40
C ASP A 93 -17.82 -7.93 -3.34
N THR A 94 -18.50 -8.48 -2.32
CA THR A 94 -19.94 -8.26 -2.11
C THR A 94 -20.24 -6.78 -1.83
N ALA A 95 -19.48 -6.15 -0.94
CA ALA A 95 -19.68 -4.75 -0.57
C ALA A 95 -19.40 -3.80 -1.75
N THR A 96 -18.34 -4.05 -2.52
CA THR A 96 -17.99 -3.25 -3.71
C THR A 96 -18.99 -3.45 -4.84
N GLY A 97 -19.53 -4.66 -5.02
CA GLY A 97 -20.61 -4.95 -5.98
C GLY A 97 -21.94 -4.28 -5.61
N ARG A 98 -22.24 -4.12 -4.32
CA ARG A 98 -23.44 -3.41 -3.84
C ARG A 98 -23.32 -1.90 -3.94
N LEU A 99 -22.12 -1.36 -3.76
CA LEU A 99 -21.86 0.08 -3.65
C LEU A 99 -20.80 0.57 -4.65
N PRO A 100 -20.91 0.27 -5.95
CA PRO A 100 -19.85 0.50 -6.91
C PRO A 100 -19.49 1.98 -7.02
N SER A 101 -20.48 2.88 -7.13
CA SER A 101 -20.22 4.32 -7.26
C SER A 101 -19.55 4.93 -6.02
N HIS A 102 -19.93 4.49 -4.82
CA HIS A 102 -19.29 4.93 -3.58
C HIS A 102 -17.86 4.44 -3.48
N TYR A 103 -17.62 3.18 -3.87
CA TYR A 103 -16.29 2.58 -3.86
C TYR A 103 -15.35 3.28 -4.86
N GLN A 104 -15.81 3.52 -6.09
CA GLN A 104 -15.04 4.24 -7.11
C GLN A 104 -14.71 5.68 -6.66
N ALA A 105 -15.69 6.41 -6.13
CA ALA A 105 -15.46 7.76 -5.62
C ALA A 105 -14.45 7.78 -4.45
N LEU A 106 -14.52 6.78 -3.57
CA LEU A 106 -13.61 6.63 -2.44
C LEU A 106 -12.17 6.37 -2.90
N LEU A 107 -11.98 5.41 -3.81
CA LEU A 107 -10.68 5.08 -4.38
C LEU A 107 -10.06 6.25 -5.15
N LEU A 108 -10.85 6.92 -5.99
CA LEU A 108 -10.39 8.07 -6.75
C LEU A 108 -9.91 9.21 -5.84
N ARG A 109 -10.64 9.47 -4.75
CA ARG A 109 -10.24 10.47 -3.76
C ARG A 109 -8.97 10.06 -3.01
N GLU A 110 -8.83 8.79 -2.66
CA GLU A 110 -7.60 8.27 -2.06
C GLU A 110 -6.40 8.42 -3.01
N ALA A 111 -6.55 8.02 -4.27
CA ALA A 111 -5.49 8.15 -5.28
C ALA A 111 -5.03 9.60 -5.43
N ARG A 112 -5.97 10.56 -5.51
CA ARG A 112 -5.65 12.00 -5.57
C ARG A 112 -4.92 12.49 -4.32
N ALA A 113 -5.35 12.08 -3.13
CA ALA A 113 -4.67 12.46 -1.89
C ALA A 113 -3.23 11.93 -1.85
N ARG A 114 -3.01 10.69 -2.32
CA ARG A 114 -1.67 10.09 -2.39
C ARG A 114 -0.79 10.72 -3.46
N LEU A 115 -1.35 11.09 -4.61
CA LEU A 115 -0.65 11.82 -5.66
C LEU A 115 -0.19 13.21 -5.15
N ASN A 116 -1.06 13.91 -4.42
CA ASN A 116 -0.69 15.18 -3.79
C ASN A 116 0.44 15.01 -2.76
N SER A 117 0.36 13.98 -1.92
CA SER A 117 1.43 13.64 -0.97
C SER A 117 2.76 13.38 -1.66
N LEU A 118 2.75 12.63 -2.78
CA LEU A 118 3.95 12.38 -3.56
C LEU A 118 4.50 13.66 -4.21
N ASN A 119 3.64 14.54 -4.71
CA ASN A 119 4.10 15.83 -5.26
C ASN A 119 4.82 16.66 -4.20
N TRP A 120 4.24 16.80 -3.00
CA TRP A 120 4.89 17.51 -1.89
C TRP A 120 6.23 16.90 -1.52
N PHE A 121 6.28 15.58 -1.37
CA PHE A 121 7.55 14.88 -1.12
C PHE A 121 8.60 15.16 -2.21
N LEU A 122 8.21 15.11 -3.48
CA LEU A 122 9.12 15.35 -4.60
C LEU A 122 9.52 16.84 -4.71
N ASP A 123 8.71 17.76 -4.21
CA ASP A 123 9.06 19.18 -4.12
C ASP A 123 10.14 19.37 -3.03
N ASP A 124 9.94 18.78 -1.85
CA ASP A 124 10.90 18.79 -0.73
C ASP A 124 12.25 18.14 -1.10
N CYS A 125 12.21 17.12 -1.98
CA CYS A 125 13.41 16.45 -2.48
C CYS A 125 14.38 17.37 -3.22
N ASN A 126 13.89 18.46 -3.83
CA ASN A 126 14.74 19.45 -4.49
C ASN A 126 15.51 20.30 -3.48
N GLU A 127 14.97 20.49 -2.27
CA GLU A 127 15.58 21.31 -1.23
C GLU A 127 16.60 20.53 -0.41
N ASN A 128 16.32 19.26 -0.10
CA ASN A 128 17.19 18.43 0.74
C ASN A 128 17.33 16.99 0.23
N ARG A 129 18.34 16.77 -0.62
CA ARG A 129 18.62 15.45 -1.22
C ARG A 129 18.94 14.34 -0.20
N ARG A 130 19.54 14.68 0.96
CA ARG A 130 19.85 13.68 2.00
C ARG A 130 18.57 13.19 2.67
N GLU A 131 17.71 14.11 3.08
CA GLU A 131 16.42 13.77 3.69
C GLU A 131 15.52 13.02 2.70
N CYS A 132 15.50 13.45 1.43
CA CYS A 132 14.79 12.76 0.36
C CYS A 132 15.15 11.27 0.30
N ARG A 133 16.45 10.94 0.31
CA ARG A 133 16.94 9.55 0.26
C ARG A 133 16.50 8.73 1.48
N VAL A 134 16.45 9.35 2.68
CA VAL A 134 16.00 8.69 3.92
C VAL A 134 14.50 8.42 3.91
N GLN A 135 13.70 9.39 3.47
CA GLN A 135 12.23 9.30 3.47
C GLN A 135 11.67 8.49 2.29
N TYR A 136 12.43 8.37 1.20
CA TYR A 136 11.97 7.73 -0.04
C TYR A 136 11.31 6.35 0.15
N PRO A 137 11.89 5.38 0.88
CA PRO A 137 11.25 4.07 1.06
C PRO A 137 9.88 4.13 1.73
N PHE A 138 9.63 5.16 2.55
CA PHE A 138 8.35 5.39 3.22
C PHE A 138 7.33 6.06 2.31
N GLU A 139 7.75 7.08 1.58
CA GLU A 139 6.87 7.88 0.73
C GLU A 139 6.47 7.14 -0.54
N ILE A 140 7.37 6.33 -1.12
CA ILE A 140 7.09 5.58 -2.35
C ILE A 140 6.02 4.49 -2.17
N ARG A 141 5.68 4.14 -0.93
CA ARG A 141 4.49 3.35 -0.61
C ARG A 141 3.20 3.99 -1.12
N ASN A 142 3.12 5.32 -1.17
CA ASN A 142 1.99 6.00 -1.79
C ASN A 142 1.88 5.64 -3.28
N ARG A 143 3.01 5.57 -4.00
CA ARG A 143 3.04 5.20 -5.42
C ARG A 143 2.66 3.74 -5.65
N GLN A 144 3.10 2.84 -4.76
CA GLN A 144 2.67 1.45 -4.76
C GLN A 144 1.16 1.30 -4.52
N ARG A 145 0.59 1.99 -3.52
CA ARG A 145 -0.85 1.96 -3.28
C ARG A 145 -1.65 2.52 -4.45
N ILE A 146 -1.16 3.58 -5.10
CA ILE A 146 -1.79 4.12 -6.31
C ILE A 146 -1.83 3.07 -7.43
N ALA A 147 -0.78 2.25 -7.58
CA ALA A 147 -0.76 1.16 -8.57
C ALA A 147 -1.89 0.15 -8.31
N GLU A 148 -2.12 -0.25 -7.05
CA GLU A 148 -3.21 -1.19 -6.73
C GLU A 148 -4.59 -0.54 -6.85
N ILE A 149 -4.73 0.73 -6.45
CA ILE A 149 -5.97 1.49 -6.65
C ILE A 149 -6.29 1.57 -8.15
N HIS A 150 -5.30 1.86 -9.00
CA HIS A 150 -5.49 1.97 -10.44
C HIS A 150 -6.06 0.68 -11.06
N LYS A 151 -5.62 -0.50 -10.60
CA LYS A 151 -6.17 -1.81 -11.04
C LYS A 151 -7.65 -2.00 -10.68
N ALA A 152 -8.14 -1.32 -9.64
CA ALA A 152 -9.51 -1.44 -9.15
C ALA A 152 -10.44 -0.32 -9.63
N LEU A 153 -9.91 0.72 -10.28
CA LEU A 153 -10.71 1.82 -10.82
C LEU A 153 -11.44 1.43 -12.11
N ASP A 154 -12.58 2.06 -12.36
CA ASP A 154 -13.18 2.05 -13.71
C ASP A 154 -12.28 2.76 -14.73
N ALA A 155 -12.49 2.49 -16.03
CA ALA A 155 -11.58 2.94 -17.08
C ALA A 155 -11.40 4.47 -17.11
N ALA A 156 -12.51 5.23 -16.97
CA ALA A 156 -12.47 6.68 -16.99
C ALA A 156 -11.69 7.26 -15.79
N SER A 157 -11.89 6.70 -14.60
CA SER A 157 -11.18 7.11 -13.39
C SER A 157 -9.71 6.68 -13.42
N ALA A 158 -9.44 5.51 -13.98
CA ALA A 158 -8.08 4.99 -14.17
C ALA A 158 -7.27 5.91 -15.10
N ASP A 159 -7.81 6.31 -16.25
CA ASP A 159 -7.14 7.22 -17.20
C ASP A 159 -6.80 8.58 -16.57
N ALA A 160 -7.73 9.13 -15.77
CA ALA A 160 -7.53 10.40 -15.06
C ALA A 160 -6.41 10.31 -13.99
N VAL A 161 -6.26 9.15 -13.35
CA VAL A 161 -5.16 8.88 -12.41
C VAL A 161 -3.86 8.61 -13.17
N ALA A 162 -3.89 7.84 -14.26
CA ALA A 162 -2.73 7.48 -15.07
C ALA A 162 -1.99 8.71 -15.60
N THR A 163 -2.71 9.74 -16.03
CA THR A 163 -2.12 11.01 -16.49
C THR A 163 -1.29 11.69 -15.40
N GLN A 164 -1.78 11.71 -14.16
CA GLN A 164 -1.06 12.30 -13.02
C GLN A 164 0.10 11.42 -12.57
N VAL A 165 -0.10 10.10 -12.60
CA VAL A 165 0.95 9.11 -12.33
C VAL A 165 2.11 9.29 -13.30
N ALA A 166 1.85 9.49 -14.60
CA ALA A 166 2.90 9.69 -15.59
C ALA A 166 3.78 10.93 -15.27
N SER A 167 3.18 12.02 -14.78
CA SER A 167 3.92 13.20 -14.34
C SER A 167 4.81 12.92 -13.12
N ILE A 168 4.30 12.20 -12.13
CA ILE A 168 5.09 11.75 -10.97
C ILE A 168 6.23 10.83 -11.41
N ASP A 169 5.94 9.87 -12.30
CA ASP A 169 6.90 8.88 -12.76
C ASP A 169 8.05 9.54 -13.55
N GLN A 170 7.77 10.56 -14.38
CA GLN A 170 8.81 11.35 -15.03
C GLN A 170 9.76 12.03 -14.04
N ARG A 171 9.22 12.60 -12.95
CA ARG A 171 10.02 13.22 -11.89
C ARG A 171 10.88 12.17 -11.18
N LEU A 172 10.29 11.04 -10.82
CA LEU A 172 10.99 9.91 -10.20
C LEU A 172 12.14 9.40 -11.10
N GLN A 173 11.89 9.20 -12.40
CA GLN A 173 12.92 8.76 -13.35
C GLN A 173 14.11 9.73 -13.42
N SER A 174 13.86 11.04 -13.27
CA SER A 174 14.94 12.04 -13.29
C SER A 174 15.81 12.06 -12.03
N MET A 175 15.31 11.55 -10.90
CA MET A 175 16.01 11.62 -9.61
C MET A 175 16.56 10.29 -9.11
N LEU A 176 16.02 9.16 -9.56
CA LEU A 176 16.40 7.84 -9.06
C LEU A 176 17.65 7.32 -9.77
N THR A 177 18.57 6.80 -8.96
CA THR A 177 19.61 5.88 -9.43
C THR A 177 19.08 4.46 -9.27
N SER A 178 18.96 3.71 -10.36
CA SER A 178 18.56 2.30 -10.32
C SER A 178 19.48 1.48 -9.42
N GLY A 179 18.90 0.50 -8.73
CA GLY A 179 19.64 -0.36 -7.81
C GLY A 179 18.78 -1.50 -7.29
N ASP A 180 19.16 -2.01 -6.12
CA ASP A 180 18.46 -3.11 -5.47
C ASP A 180 17.07 -2.70 -4.99
N PHE A 181 16.24 -3.71 -4.71
CA PHE A 181 14.93 -3.53 -4.11
C PHE A 181 15.05 -2.85 -2.73
N ILE A 182 14.33 -1.75 -2.53
CA ILE A 182 14.51 -0.85 -1.37
C ILE A 182 13.68 -1.20 -0.13
N TRP A 183 12.75 -2.13 -0.25
CA TRP A 183 11.99 -2.66 0.89
C TRP A 183 12.60 -3.99 1.36
N GLU A 184 11.95 -4.63 2.33
CA GLU A 184 12.40 -5.93 2.82
C GLU A 184 12.42 -6.98 1.70
N SER A 185 13.56 -7.66 1.54
CA SER A 185 13.79 -8.61 0.45
C SER A 185 12.79 -9.77 0.42
N SER A 186 12.19 -10.10 1.57
CA SER A 186 11.15 -11.11 1.70
C SER A 186 9.92 -10.85 0.81
N VAL A 187 9.65 -9.58 0.47
CA VAL A 187 8.52 -9.20 -0.39
C VAL A 187 8.95 -8.78 -1.79
N ALA A 188 10.24 -8.84 -2.14
CA ALA A 188 10.72 -8.42 -3.47
C ALA A 188 10.06 -9.20 -4.62
N HIS A 189 9.78 -10.49 -4.42
CA HIS A 189 9.12 -11.34 -5.41
C HIS A 189 7.67 -10.93 -5.71
N VAL A 190 7.03 -10.16 -4.83
CA VAL A 190 5.66 -9.65 -4.97
C VAL A 190 5.60 -8.44 -5.91
N TYR A 191 6.71 -7.71 -6.04
CA TYR A 191 6.76 -6.41 -6.69
C TYR A 191 7.80 -6.39 -7.82
N PRO A 192 7.56 -7.06 -8.95
CA PRO A 192 8.54 -7.16 -10.03
C PRO A 192 8.93 -5.79 -10.60
N SER A 193 10.20 -5.63 -10.98
CA SER A 193 10.76 -4.35 -11.45
C SER A 193 10.12 -3.82 -12.73
N GLN A 194 9.48 -4.65 -13.55
CA GLN A 194 8.77 -4.19 -14.74
C GLN A 194 7.58 -3.27 -14.39
N GLU A 195 6.85 -3.59 -13.32
CA GLU A 195 5.65 -2.86 -12.89
C GLU A 195 5.97 -1.87 -11.75
N TYR A 196 6.86 -2.28 -10.84
CA TYR A 196 7.19 -1.55 -9.62
C TYR A 196 8.63 -0.99 -9.67
N TRP A 197 9.11 -0.55 -10.84
CA TRP A 197 10.48 -0.07 -11.08
C TRP A 197 10.96 0.97 -10.05
N TYR A 198 10.05 1.81 -9.55
CA TYR A 198 10.33 2.83 -8.53
C TYR A 198 10.73 2.26 -7.16
N LEU A 199 10.55 0.95 -6.93
CA LEU A 199 11.06 0.23 -5.76
C LEU A 199 12.49 -0.30 -5.95
N TYR A 200 13.09 -0.10 -7.12
CA TYR A 200 14.42 -0.62 -7.49
C TYR A 200 15.41 0.52 -7.74
N GLY A 201 15.53 1.40 -6.75
CA GLY A 201 16.41 2.55 -6.81
C GLY A 201 16.14 3.53 -5.69
N LEU A 202 17.12 4.38 -5.44
CA LEU A 202 17.04 5.45 -4.44
C LEU A 202 17.36 6.80 -5.10
N PRO A 203 16.84 7.92 -4.57
CA PRO A 203 17.22 9.24 -5.02
C PRO A 203 18.74 9.43 -4.99
N ALA A 204 19.28 10.04 -6.04
CA ALA A 204 20.69 10.37 -6.14
C ALA A 204 21.10 11.35 -5.02
N GLY A 205 22.12 10.98 -4.25
CA GLY A 205 22.56 11.76 -3.10
C GLY A 205 23.60 10.99 -2.28
N PRO A 206 24.23 11.65 -1.30
CA PRO A 206 25.13 10.97 -0.38
C PRO A 206 24.37 9.86 0.36
N ASP A 207 25.05 8.76 0.65
CA ASP A 207 24.47 7.74 1.52
C ASP A 207 24.13 8.37 2.88
N PRO A 208 23.00 7.96 3.49
CA PRO A 208 22.49 8.56 4.72
C PRO A 208 23.49 8.48 5.89
#